data_AF-A0A7J6UG91-F1
#
_entry.id   AF-A0A7J6UG91-F1
#
_cell.length_a   1.000
_cell.length_b   1.000
_cell.length_c   1.000
_cell.angle_alpha   90.00
_cell.angle_beta   90.00
_cell.angle_gamma   90.00
#
_symmetry.space_group_name_H-M   'P 1'
#
loop_
_entity.id
_entity.type
_entity.pdbx_description
1 polymer ?
#
loop_
_entity_poly.entity_id
_entity_poly.type
_entity_poly.pdbx_seq_one_letter_code
_entity_poly.pdbx_strand_id
1 'polypeptide(L)'
;SASVSSFVDVRSVPGMVADRVGARRLSSTEEAVVDCLSNELAVDSMFTVGVQVINTASVDCEATREELCEYLADACENLGLEVICEPNFAVELNGGLVEEAVRALPLAELNVNDEHSERQWNLELIGMNEAWEALEDRSLREVVVAVVDTGVDYRHKDHGHGTSCAGILGAVTNDGVGIAGIAPVKIMAVRAFDSDGNDGSDISVNKRYPCAYTEDAEMLCVASSNSLDQLASHSNYAPFVDLAAPGERVFVTERNNGYTSKSGTSMAGPQ
;
A
#
# COMPACT_ATOMS: atom_id res chain seq x y z
N SER A 1 14.91 -21.55 18.44
CA SER A 1 15.44 -20.95 17.21
C SER A 1 14.48 -21.28 16.08
N ALA A 2 13.63 -20.34 15.71
CA ALA A 2 12.76 -20.52 14.54
C ALA A 2 13.66 -20.59 13.31
N SER A 3 13.70 -21.74 12.64
CA SER A 3 14.33 -21.87 11.34
C SER A 3 13.54 -21.01 10.36
N VAL A 4 14.15 -19.94 9.85
CA VAL A 4 13.70 -19.29 8.63
C VAL A 4 13.50 -20.41 7.61
N SER A 5 12.28 -20.65 7.16
CA SER A 5 12.04 -21.54 6.04
C SER A 5 12.94 -21.05 4.91
N SER A 6 13.81 -21.93 4.42
CA SER A 6 14.77 -21.58 3.38
C SER A 6 13.99 -21.09 2.17
N PHE A 7 14.03 -19.77 1.95
CA PHE A 7 13.40 -19.13 0.80
C PHE A 7 13.96 -19.77 -0.47
N VAL A 8 13.10 -20.41 -1.26
CA VAL A 8 13.50 -21.07 -2.50
C VAL A 8 13.47 -20.03 -3.61
N ASP A 9 14.65 -19.70 -4.10
CA ASP A 9 14.81 -18.83 -5.26
C ASP A 9 14.32 -19.56 -6.52
N VAL A 10 13.37 -18.97 -7.24
CA VAL A 10 12.75 -19.59 -8.42
C VAL A 10 13.78 -19.86 -9.53
N ARG A 11 14.85 -19.07 -9.56
CA ARG A 11 15.98 -19.24 -10.50
C ARG A 11 16.75 -20.54 -10.25
N SER A 12 16.69 -21.07 -9.03
CA SER A 12 17.37 -22.31 -8.65
C SER A 12 16.52 -23.56 -8.90
N VAL A 13 15.21 -23.43 -9.11
CA VAL A 13 14.27 -24.54 -9.26
C VAL A 13 14.68 -25.52 -10.38
N PRO A 14 15.06 -25.07 -11.60
CA PRO A 14 15.49 -26.00 -12.64
C PRO A 14 16.66 -26.90 -12.24
N GLY A 15 17.66 -26.31 -11.57
CA GLY A 15 18.83 -27.05 -11.06
C GLY A 15 18.44 -28.04 -9.97
N MET A 16 17.59 -27.63 -9.03
CA MET A 16 17.09 -28.49 -7.95
C MET A 16 16.32 -29.70 -8.50
N VAL A 17 15.48 -29.49 -9.53
CA VAL A 17 14.77 -30.58 -10.20
C VAL A 17 15.77 -31.53 -10.87
N ALA A 18 16.73 -31.01 -11.64
CA ALA A 18 17.74 -31.83 -12.31
C ALA A 18 18.56 -32.68 -11.32
N ASP A 19 18.90 -32.14 -10.15
CA ASP A 19 19.61 -32.86 -9.09
C ASP A 19 18.76 -33.98 -8.46
N ARG A 20 17.43 -33.78 -8.35
CA ARG A 20 16.51 -34.71 -7.68
C ARG A 20 15.97 -35.82 -8.57
N VAL A 21 15.54 -35.47 -9.79
CA VAL A 21 14.94 -36.43 -10.74
C VAL A 21 15.92 -36.89 -11.82
N GLY A 22 17.12 -36.31 -11.86
CA GLY A 22 18.15 -36.59 -12.85
C GLY A 22 18.04 -35.67 -14.08
N ALA A 23 19.19 -35.25 -14.60
CA ALA A 23 19.24 -34.42 -15.80
C ALA A 23 18.61 -35.15 -17.00
N ARG A 24 17.66 -34.49 -17.65
CA ARG A 24 17.02 -34.97 -18.88
C ARG A 24 17.03 -33.89 -19.94
N ARG A 25 16.76 -34.30 -21.19
CA ARG A 25 16.51 -33.35 -22.27
C ARG A 25 15.21 -32.62 -22.00
N LEU A 26 15.28 -31.29 -22.04
CA LEU A 26 14.13 -30.41 -21.93
C LEU A 26 13.40 -30.34 -23.29
N SER A 27 12.09 -30.14 -23.25
CA SER A 27 11.32 -29.72 -24.42
C SER A 27 11.63 -28.26 -24.76
N SER A 28 11.29 -27.80 -25.97
CA SER A 28 11.47 -26.40 -26.36
C SER A 28 10.75 -25.42 -25.43
N THR A 29 9.58 -25.81 -24.92
CA THR A 29 8.80 -25.01 -23.95
C THR A 29 9.53 -24.93 -22.59
N GLU A 30 10.08 -26.05 -22.12
CA GLU A 30 10.83 -26.09 -20.87
C GLU A 30 12.16 -25.32 -20.99
N GLU A 31 12.83 -25.36 -22.14
CA GLU A 31 14.02 -24.55 -22.41
C GLU A 31 13.69 -23.05 -22.31
N ALA A 32 12.60 -22.60 -22.94
CA ALA A 32 12.14 -21.21 -22.85
C ALA A 32 11.82 -20.77 -21.41
N VAL A 33 11.21 -21.64 -20.61
CA VAL A 33 10.95 -21.38 -19.19
C VAL A 33 12.25 -21.28 -18.40
N VAL A 34 13.17 -22.23 -18.56
CA VAL A 34 14.45 -22.23 -17.85
C VAL A 34 15.29 -21.00 -18.21
N ASP A 35 15.29 -20.60 -19.48
CA ASP A 35 15.97 -19.39 -19.95
C ASP A 35 15.34 -18.13 -19.33
N CYS A 36 14.00 -18.06 -19.28
CA CYS A 36 13.30 -16.95 -18.62
C CYS A 36 13.62 -16.87 -17.11
N LEU A 37 13.61 -18.01 -16.39
CA LEU A 37 13.95 -18.07 -14.97
C LEU A 37 15.43 -17.77 -14.72
N SER A 38 16.33 -18.06 -15.66
CA SER A 38 17.76 -17.80 -15.50
C SER A 38 18.13 -16.33 -15.75
N ASN A 39 17.20 -15.54 -16.27
CA ASN A 39 17.42 -14.14 -16.57
C ASN A 39 17.25 -13.24 -15.34
N GLU A 40 18.34 -12.61 -14.91
CA GLU A 40 18.35 -11.69 -13.77
C GLU A 40 17.43 -10.47 -13.93
N LEU A 41 17.10 -10.07 -15.17
CA LEU A 41 16.18 -8.95 -15.45
C LEU A 41 14.71 -9.40 -15.51
N ALA A 42 14.45 -10.70 -15.63
CA ALA A 42 13.11 -11.24 -15.69
C ALA A 42 12.57 -11.59 -14.29
N VAL A 43 13.43 -11.82 -13.30
CA VAL A 43 13.00 -12.22 -11.94
C VAL A 43 13.39 -11.15 -10.92
N ASP A 44 12.38 -10.52 -10.31
CA ASP A 44 12.56 -9.64 -9.14
C ASP A 44 12.20 -10.40 -7.85
N SER A 45 13.00 -10.24 -6.81
CA SER A 45 12.87 -10.99 -5.55
C SER A 45 12.60 -10.05 -4.37
N MET A 46 11.36 -10.07 -3.86
CA MET A 46 10.96 -9.36 -2.66
C MET A 46 11.25 -10.22 -1.42
N PHE A 47 12.54 -10.35 -1.07
CA PHE A 47 13.03 -11.25 -0.02
C PHE A 47 12.34 -11.08 1.35
N THR A 48 11.87 -9.88 1.68
CA THR A 48 11.22 -9.58 2.97
C THR A 48 9.84 -10.24 3.12
N VAL A 49 9.10 -10.38 2.02
CA VAL A 49 7.73 -10.93 2.01
C VAL A 49 7.65 -12.30 1.33
N GLY A 50 8.78 -12.82 0.86
CA GLY A 50 8.85 -14.14 0.26
C GLY A 50 8.16 -14.25 -1.11
N VAL A 51 8.10 -13.15 -1.86
CA VAL A 51 7.47 -13.10 -3.20
C VAL A 51 8.55 -12.92 -4.26
N GLN A 52 8.41 -13.61 -5.39
CA GLN A 52 9.25 -13.43 -6.58
C GLN A 52 8.35 -13.12 -7.77
N VAL A 53 8.64 -12.03 -8.46
CA VAL A 53 7.88 -11.55 -9.61
C VAL A 53 8.63 -11.91 -10.87
N ILE A 54 7.95 -12.59 -11.80
CA ILE A 54 8.51 -12.98 -13.09
C ILE A 54 7.89 -12.08 -14.17
N ASN A 55 8.71 -11.26 -14.81
CA ASN A 55 8.32 -10.40 -15.92
C ASN A 55 8.33 -11.17 -17.24
N THR A 56 7.18 -11.75 -17.58
CA THR A 56 6.98 -12.48 -18.85
C THR A 56 6.92 -11.56 -20.08
N ALA A 57 6.96 -10.24 -19.92
CA ALA A 57 7.04 -9.27 -21.02
C ALA A 57 8.48 -8.82 -21.30
N SER A 58 9.46 -9.35 -20.56
CA SER A 58 10.88 -9.12 -20.83
C SER A 58 11.24 -9.64 -22.23
N VAL A 59 12.09 -8.89 -22.95
CA VAL A 59 12.55 -9.24 -24.32
C VAL A 59 13.22 -10.61 -24.37
N ASP A 60 13.75 -11.05 -23.22
CA ASP A 60 14.53 -12.26 -23.05
C ASP A 60 13.74 -13.35 -22.26
N CYS A 61 12.40 -13.25 -22.20
CA CYS A 61 11.52 -14.28 -21.66
C CYS A 61 10.47 -14.66 -22.72
N GLU A 62 10.73 -15.74 -23.47
CA GLU A 62 9.80 -16.22 -24.51
C GLU A 62 8.68 -17.11 -23.96
N ALA A 63 8.78 -17.53 -22.69
CA ALA A 63 7.78 -18.36 -22.04
C ALA A 63 6.52 -17.57 -21.70
N THR A 64 5.36 -18.15 -22.00
CA THR A 64 4.08 -17.62 -21.54
C THR A 64 3.90 -17.86 -20.04
N ARG A 65 2.95 -17.11 -19.45
CA ARG A 65 2.56 -17.28 -18.04
C ARG A 65 2.09 -18.71 -17.76
N GLU A 66 1.26 -19.26 -18.65
CA GLU A 66 0.72 -20.60 -18.52
C GLU A 66 1.85 -21.64 -18.49
N GLU A 67 2.81 -21.54 -19.40
CA GLU A 67 3.97 -22.45 -19.47
C GLU A 67 4.86 -22.35 -18.22
N LEU A 68 5.08 -21.13 -17.71
CA LEU A 68 5.80 -20.89 -16.46
C LEU A 68 5.10 -21.52 -15.26
N CYS A 69 3.79 -21.31 -15.13
CA CYS A 69 3.02 -21.85 -14.01
C CYS A 69 2.93 -23.39 -14.06
N GLU A 70 2.74 -23.98 -15.24
CA GLU A 70 2.71 -25.43 -15.42
C GLU A 70 4.08 -26.04 -15.06
N TYR A 71 5.18 -25.48 -15.59
CA TYR A 71 6.52 -25.95 -15.26
C TYR A 71 6.81 -25.87 -13.76
N LEU A 72 6.49 -24.74 -13.12
CA LEU A 72 6.74 -24.54 -11.69
C LEU A 72 5.88 -25.47 -10.84
N ALA A 73 4.62 -25.72 -11.20
CA ALA A 73 3.76 -26.67 -10.51
C ALA A 73 4.38 -28.09 -10.50
N ASP A 74 4.77 -28.58 -11.68
CA ASP A 74 5.41 -29.89 -11.84
C ASP A 74 6.76 -29.96 -11.11
N ALA A 75 7.59 -28.91 -11.25
CA ALA A 75 8.89 -28.82 -10.61
C ALA A 75 8.77 -28.85 -9.08
N CYS A 76 7.85 -28.04 -8.52
CA CYS A 76 7.63 -27.95 -7.09
C CYS A 76 7.03 -29.25 -6.54
N GLU A 77 6.13 -29.93 -7.26
CA GLU A 77 5.65 -31.27 -6.86
C GLU A 77 6.81 -32.27 -6.72
N ASN A 78 7.71 -32.31 -7.71
CA ASN A 78 8.90 -33.18 -7.66
C ASN A 78 9.85 -32.85 -6.50
N LEU A 79 9.92 -31.59 -6.09
CA LEU A 79 10.73 -31.11 -4.97
C LEU A 79 10.04 -31.27 -3.61
N GLY A 80 8.72 -31.51 -3.58
CA GLY A 80 7.91 -31.48 -2.37
C GLY A 80 7.68 -30.06 -1.84
N LEU A 81 7.63 -29.08 -2.76
CA LEU A 81 7.35 -27.67 -2.50
C LEU A 81 5.92 -27.35 -2.90
N GLU A 82 5.29 -26.44 -2.16
CA GLU A 82 4.04 -25.82 -2.58
C GLU A 82 4.36 -24.58 -3.41
N VAL A 83 3.66 -24.39 -4.53
CA VAL A 83 3.79 -23.20 -5.38
C VAL A 83 2.42 -22.63 -5.69
N ILE A 84 2.33 -21.31 -5.55
CA ILE A 84 1.17 -20.52 -5.97
C ILE A 84 1.67 -19.64 -7.12
N CYS A 85 1.18 -19.91 -8.32
CA CYS A 85 1.53 -19.15 -9.52
C CYS A 85 0.30 -18.38 -10.00
N GLU A 86 0.27 -17.08 -9.70
CA GLU A 86 -0.81 -16.18 -10.08
C GLU A 86 -0.30 -15.06 -10.99
N PRO A 87 -1.12 -14.56 -11.93
CA PRO A 87 -0.75 -13.38 -12.69
C PRO A 87 -0.52 -12.20 -11.74
N ASN A 88 0.45 -11.36 -12.06
CA ASN A 88 0.54 -10.06 -11.42
C ASN A 88 -0.68 -9.23 -11.83
N PHE A 89 -1.54 -8.90 -10.88
CA PHE A 89 -2.64 -7.97 -11.13
C PHE A 89 -2.09 -6.54 -11.01
N ALA A 90 -2.06 -5.82 -12.13
CA ALA A 90 -1.85 -4.39 -12.09
C ALA A 90 -3.08 -3.76 -11.44
N VAL A 91 -2.92 -3.23 -10.24
CA VAL A 91 -3.91 -2.36 -9.62
C VAL A 91 -3.71 -0.98 -10.24
N GLU A 92 -4.30 -0.77 -11.42
CA GLU A 92 -4.32 0.55 -12.05
C GLU A 92 -5.40 1.39 -11.39
N LEU A 93 -4.97 2.47 -10.76
CA LEU A 93 -5.86 3.39 -10.09
C LEU A 93 -5.98 4.66 -10.94
N ASN A 94 -7.16 4.88 -11.51
CA ASN A 94 -7.46 6.01 -12.40
C ASN A 94 -7.54 7.32 -11.59
N GLY A 95 -6.46 8.11 -11.63
CA GLY A 95 -6.37 9.42 -10.99
C GLY A 95 -7.18 10.49 -11.74
N GLY A 96 -8.45 10.65 -11.37
CA GLY A 96 -9.22 11.84 -11.68
C GLY A 96 -9.11 12.83 -10.52
N LEU A 97 -8.41 13.95 -10.71
CA LEU A 97 -8.57 15.11 -9.83
C LEU A 97 -9.99 15.66 -10.07
N VAL A 98 -10.91 15.43 -9.14
CA VAL A 98 -12.24 16.03 -9.20
C VAL A 98 -12.10 17.50 -8.77
N GLU A 99 -12.24 18.42 -9.73
CA GLU A 99 -12.37 19.85 -9.44
C GLU A 99 -13.74 20.09 -8.77
N GLU A 100 -13.78 20.03 -7.44
CA GLU A 100 -14.98 20.30 -6.66
C GLU A 100 -15.12 21.80 -6.35
N ALA A 101 -16.36 22.29 -6.37
CA ALA A 101 -16.69 23.69 -6.09
C ALA A 101 -16.10 24.14 -4.75
N VAL A 102 -15.33 25.24 -4.77
CA VAL A 102 -14.59 25.75 -3.60
C VAL A 102 -15.55 26.23 -2.52
N ARG A 103 -15.98 25.32 -1.64
CA ARG A 103 -16.56 25.65 -0.35
C ARG A 103 -15.45 25.98 0.63
N ALA A 104 -15.62 27.05 1.40
CA ALA A 104 -14.72 27.37 2.50
C ALA A 104 -14.79 26.25 3.55
N LEU A 105 -13.62 25.67 3.88
CA LEU A 105 -13.49 24.70 4.96
C LEU A 105 -13.56 25.43 6.32
N PRO A 106 -14.09 24.78 7.37
CA PRO A 106 -13.96 25.31 8.72
C PRO A 106 -12.47 25.36 9.13
N LEU A 107 -12.09 26.36 9.91
CA LEU A 107 -10.82 26.35 10.62
C LEU A 107 -10.97 25.53 11.89
N ALA A 108 -9.92 24.79 12.24
CA ALA A 108 -9.91 23.92 13.40
C ALA A 108 -9.48 24.66 14.68
N GLU A 109 -10.11 24.34 15.80
CA GLU A 109 -9.67 24.77 17.14
C GLU A 109 -8.94 23.61 17.83
N LEU A 110 -7.65 23.43 17.52
CA LEU A 110 -6.83 22.36 18.08
C LEU A 110 -5.95 22.84 19.25
N ASN A 111 -5.82 22.02 20.28
CA ASN A 111 -4.97 22.25 21.45
C ASN A 111 -3.49 21.91 21.19
N VAL A 112 -2.96 22.44 20.09
CA VAL A 112 -1.59 22.22 19.63
C VAL A 112 -0.95 23.51 19.10
N ASN A 113 0.37 23.57 19.01
CA ASN A 113 1.12 24.78 18.62
C ASN A 113 1.64 24.77 17.17
N ASP A 114 1.35 23.72 16.40
CA ASP A 114 1.87 23.51 15.05
C ASP A 114 1.35 24.58 14.09
N GLU A 115 2.23 25.07 13.20
CA GLU A 115 2.04 26.26 12.35
C GLU A 115 0.74 26.26 11.52
N HIS A 116 0.29 25.08 11.10
CA HIS A 116 -0.85 24.90 10.22
C HIS A 116 -2.00 24.11 10.86
N SER A 117 -1.99 23.95 12.18
CA SER A 117 -3.01 23.20 12.93
C SER A 117 -4.43 23.71 12.67
N GLU A 118 -4.64 25.02 12.51
CA GLU A 118 -5.94 25.63 12.18
C GLU A 118 -6.53 25.14 10.83
N ARG A 119 -5.73 24.54 9.95
CA ARG A 119 -6.18 24.01 8.65
C ARG A 119 -6.57 22.54 8.71
N GLN A 120 -6.34 21.87 9.84
CA GLN A 120 -6.57 20.44 10.03
C GLN A 120 -7.93 20.17 10.68
N TRP A 121 -9.00 20.63 10.03
CA TRP A 121 -10.39 20.44 10.48
C TRP A 121 -10.74 18.97 10.77
N ASN A 122 -10.07 18.06 10.06
CA ASN A 122 -10.25 16.63 10.22
C ASN A 122 -9.91 16.14 11.63
N LEU A 123 -8.88 16.70 12.27
CA LEU A 123 -8.46 16.29 13.61
C LEU A 123 -9.46 16.73 14.68
N GLU A 124 -10.12 17.87 14.48
CA GLU A 124 -11.20 18.30 15.36
C GLU A 124 -12.42 17.39 15.19
N LEU A 125 -12.77 17.02 13.95
CA LEU A 125 -13.91 16.14 13.68
C LEU A 125 -13.77 14.76 14.34
N ILE A 126 -12.56 14.18 14.34
CA ILE A 126 -12.31 12.87 14.98
C ILE A 126 -12.01 12.96 16.49
N GLY A 127 -12.13 14.15 17.10
CA GLY A 127 -11.98 14.32 18.55
C GLY A 127 -10.53 14.22 19.06
N MET A 128 -9.57 14.72 18.28
CA MET A 128 -8.16 14.62 18.66
C MET A 128 -7.79 15.43 19.89
N ASN A 129 -8.50 16.51 20.20
CA ASN A 129 -8.22 17.30 21.41
C ASN A 129 -8.35 16.43 22.66
N GLU A 130 -9.44 15.69 22.77
CA GLU A 130 -9.72 14.78 23.88
C GLU A 130 -8.75 13.59 23.88
N ALA A 131 -8.46 13.01 22.72
CA ALA A 131 -7.54 11.89 22.59
C ALA A 131 -6.12 12.29 23.03
N TRP A 132 -5.67 13.45 22.61
CA TRP A 132 -4.37 13.98 22.96
C TRP A 132 -4.25 14.49 24.40
N GLU A 133 -5.37 14.89 25.03
CA GLU A 133 -5.41 15.23 26.47
C GLU A 133 -5.38 13.97 27.33
N ALA A 134 -6.04 12.89 26.89
CA ALA A 134 -5.97 11.59 27.54
C ALA A 134 -4.57 10.97 27.46
N LEU A 135 -3.77 11.35 26.46
CA LEU A 135 -2.36 11.02 26.37
C LEU A 135 -1.53 11.93 27.28
N GLU A 136 -1.37 11.54 28.55
CA GLU A 136 -0.54 12.25 29.55
C GLU A 136 0.89 12.50 29.06
N ASP A 137 1.42 11.60 28.22
CA ASP A 137 2.71 11.71 27.55
C ASP A 137 2.57 11.42 26.04
N ARG A 138 2.95 12.43 25.24
CA ARG A 138 2.96 12.41 23.78
C ARG A 138 4.34 12.05 23.21
N SER A 139 5.25 11.52 24.03
CA SER A 139 6.52 10.99 23.57
C SER A 139 6.34 9.82 22.59
N LEU A 140 7.34 9.68 21.70
CA LEU A 140 7.36 8.64 20.68
C LEU A 140 7.24 7.25 21.32
N ARG A 141 6.20 6.52 20.92
CA ARG A 141 5.92 5.16 21.40
C ARG A 141 6.75 4.13 20.62
N GLU A 142 6.94 2.96 21.22
CA GLU A 142 7.55 1.81 20.54
C GLU A 142 6.59 1.07 19.59
N VAL A 143 5.44 1.67 19.28
CA VAL A 143 4.53 1.17 18.25
C VAL A 143 5.07 1.57 16.88
N VAL A 144 5.18 0.58 15.99
CA VAL A 144 5.58 0.78 14.60
C VAL A 144 4.36 0.57 13.71
N VAL A 145 4.02 1.56 12.88
CA VAL A 145 2.97 1.46 11.88
C VAL A 145 3.60 1.40 10.50
N ALA A 146 3.26 0.38 9.72
CA ALA A 146 3.72 0.24 8.35
C ALA A 146 2.79 1.01 7.41
N VAL A 147 3.35 1.96 6.66
CA VAL A 147 2.66 2.68 5.59
C VAL A 147 3.07 2.02 4.28
N VAL A 148 2.19 1.17 3.75
CA VAL A 148 2.38 0.48 2.47
C VAL A 148 1.79 1.36 1.37
N ASP A 149 2.64 2.16 0.72
CA ASP A 149 2.22 3.23 -0.20
C ASP A 149 3.24 3.38 -1.36
N THR A 150 3.23 4.51 -2.04
CA THR A 150 4.24 4.99 -2.98
C THR A 150 5.62 5.27 -2.39
N GLY A 151 5.76 5.13 -1.06
CA GLY A 151 6.94 5.48 -0.28
C GLY A 151 6.75 6.77 0.52
N VAL A 152 7.57 6.93 1.56
CA VAL A 152 7.62 8.15 2.38
C VAL A 152 8.92 8.87 2.05
N ASP A 153 8.85 10.15 1.68
CA ASP A 153 10.03 10.92 1.35
C ASP A 153 10.81 11.27 2.62
N TYR A 154 11.96 10.62 2.81
CA TYR A 154 12.91 10.97 3.87
C TYR A 154 14.10 11.81 3.37
N ARG A 155 14.13 12.24 2.07
CA ARG A 155 14.99 13.30 1.46
C ARG A 155 15.01 13.46 -0.10
N HIS A 156 14.35 12.66 -0.96
CA HIS A 156 14.13 12.88 -2.43
C HIS A 156 13.37 11.65 -3.04
N LYS A 157 13.18 11.55 -4.38
CA LYS A 157 11.92 11.79 -5.09
C LYS A 157 11.40 10.43 -5.63
N ASP A 158 10.29 9.94 -5.07
CA ASP A 158 9.11 9.38 -5.77
C ASP A 158 7.87 9.56 -4.86
N HIS A 159 6.67 9.60 -5.48
CA HIS A 159 5.38 10.22 -5.11
C HIS A 159 5.11 10.73 -3.67
N GLY A 160 4.54 11.94 -3.55
CA GLY A 160 4.29 12.62 -2.26
C GLY A 160 3.07 12.11 -1.51
N HIS A 161 2.44 11.04 -2.01
CA HIS A 161 1.22 10.48 -1.46
C HIS A 161 1.48 9.79 -0.11
N GLY A 162 2.44 8.85 -0.06
CA GLY A 162 2.81 8.18 1.19
C GLY A 162 3.39 9.14 2.23
N THR A 163 4.01 10.24 1.79
CA THR A 163 4.44 11.34 2.68
C THR A 163 3.26 12.04 3.34
N SER A 164 2.16 12.23 2.63
CA SER A 164 0.93 12.79 3.18
C SER A 164 0.27 11.83 4.17
N CYS A 165 0.17 10.53 3.85
CA CYS A 165 -0.37 9.52 4.77
C CYS A 165 0.46 9.43 6.05
N ALA A 166 1.80 9.40 5.92
CA ALA A 166 2.71 9.39 7.05
C ALA A 166 2.58 10.66 7.93
N GLY A 167 2.37 11.83 7.31
CA GLY A 167 2.15 13.08 8.04
C GLY A 167 0.85 13.11 8.84
N ILE A 168 -0.26 12.64 8.25
CA ILE A 168 -1.54 12.51 8.96
C ILE A 168 -1.35 11.62 10.20
N LEU A 169 -0.71 10.47 10.02
CA LEU A 169 -0.56 9.48 11.09
C LEU A 169 0.38 9.97 12.20
N GLY A 170 1.55 10.52 11.84
CA GLY A 170 2.68 10.63 12.76
C GLY A 170 3.58 11.84 12.56
N ALA A 171 3.08 12.95 12.01
CA ALA A 171 3.76 14.24 12.18
C ALA A 171 3.96 14.55 13.67
N VAL A 172 5.08 15.18 14.01
CA VAL A 172 5.43 15.46 15.40
C VAL A 172 4.55 16.59 15.91
N THR A 173 3.56 16.25 16.73
CA THR A 173 2.65 17.23 17.33
C THR A 173 3.36 18.07 18.39
N ASN A 174 3.03 19.36 18.44
CA ASN A 174 3.52 20.33 19.42
C ASN A 174 5.00 20.75 19.27
N ASP A 175 5.60 20.63 18.09
CA ASP A 175 6.98 21.09 17.84
C ASP A 175 7.07 22.50 17.24
N GLY A 176 5.92 23.12 16.96
CA GLY A 176 5.79 24.46 16.40
C GLY A 176 6.01 24.53 14.88
N VAL A 177 6.05 23.39 14.18
CA VAL A 177 6.34 23.32 12.75
C VAL A 177 5.25 22.53 12.01
N GLY A 178 4.73 23.09 10.92
CA GLY A 178 3.89 22.32 10.01
C GLY A 178 2.56 21.88 10.60
N ILE A 179 2.30 20.56 10.56
CA ILE A 179 1.02 19.95 10.94
C ILE A 179 1.17 19.03 12.15
N ALA A 180 0.08 18.85 12.90
CA ALA A 180 -0.02 17.84 13.95
C ALA A 180 -0.35 16.46 13.37
N GLY A 181 0.26 15.41 13.93
CA GLY A 181 -0.06 14.01 13.63
C GLY A 181 -1.03 13.41 14.65
N ILE A 182 -1.70 12.34 14.25
CA ILE A 182 -2.67 11.64 15.11
C ILE A 182 -1.99 10.96 16.29
N ALA A 183 -0.94 10.18 16.04
CA ALA A 183 -0.31 9.35 17.04
C ALA A 183 1.22 9.49 17.04
N PRO A 184 1.87 9.52 18.23
CA PRO A 184 3.32 9.55 18.35
C PRO A 184 3.90 8.14 18.11
N VAL A 185 3.88 7.67 16.86
CA VAL A 185 4.33 6.33 16.44
C VAL A 185 5.56 6.37 15.54
N LYS A 186 6.27 5.25 15.45
CA LYS A 186 7.34 5.06 14.45
C LYS A 186 6.71 4.63 13.13
N ILE A 187 7.14 5.24 12.02
CA ILE A 187 6.62 4.91 10.69
C ILE A 187 7.62 4.00 9.98
N MET A 188 7.15 2.85 9.51
CA MET A 188 7.85 1.99 8.58
C MET A 188 7.31 2.23 7.18
N ALA A 189 8.08 2.88 6.31
CA ALA A 189 7.69 3.10 4.93
C ALA A 189 7.92 1.83 4.10
N VAL A 190 6.85 1.26 3.55
CA VAL A 190 6.90 0.15 2.60
C VAL A 190 6.44 0.68 1.25
N ARG A 191 7.34 0.72 0.28
CA ARG A 191 7.00 1.18 -1.07
C ARG A 191 6.42 0.02 -1.89
N ALA A 192 5.16 0.10 -2.26
CA ALA A 192 4.42 -0.94 -2.97
C ALA A 192 3.47 -0.44 -4.07
N PHE A 193 3.15 0.87 -4.13
CA PHE A 193 2.14 1.42 -5.05
C PHE A 193 2.64 2.62 -5.88
N ASP A 194 1.89 3.04 -6.90
CA ASP A 194 2.20 4.19 -7.77
C ASP A 194 1.03 5.18 -8.03
N SER A 195 -0.23 4.88 -7.66
CA SER A 195 -1.39 5.83 -7.74
C SER A 195 -2.57 5.49 -6.79
N ASP A 196 -3.67 6.29 -6.78
CA ASP A 196 -4.86 6.21 -5.89
C ASP A 196 -6.18 5.96 -6.64
N GLY A 197 -7.12 5.16 -6.11
CA GLY A 197 -8.38 4.79 -6.79
C GLY A 197 -9.64 5.29 -6.08
N ASN A 198 -10.08 6.50 -6.42
CA ASN A 198 -11.20 7.19 -5.76
C ASN A 198 -12.15 7.81 -6.80
N ASP A 199 -13.06 7.00 -7.34
CA ASP A 199 -13.95 7.37 -8.44
C ASP A 199 -15.45 7.32 -8.08
N GLY A 200 -15.79 7.24 -6.79
CA GLY A 200 -17.19 7.23 -6.34
C GLY A 200 -17.97 5.96 -6.69
N SER A 201 -17.29 4.88 -7.07
CA SER A 201 -17.91 3.61 -7.48
C SER A 201 -18.40 2.74 -6.30
N ASP A 202 -19.46 1.95 -6.54
CA ASP A 202 -19.92 0.89 -5.64
C ASP A 202 -19.03 -0.35 -5.79
N ILE A 203 -18.21 -0.63 -4.78
CA ILE A 203 -17.22 -1.71 -4.83
C ILE A 203 -17.82 -3.09 -4.52
N SER A 204 -19.12 -3.17 -4.20
CA SER A 204 -19.84 -4.45 -4.18
C SER A 204 -20.12 -4.99 -5.59
N VAL A 205 -20.13 -4.09 -6.58
CA VAL A 205 -20.32 -4.42 -8.01
C VAL A 205 -18.98 -4.39 -8.74
N ASN A 206 -18.23 -3.29 -8.58
CA ASN A 206 -16.91 -3.11 -9.20
C ASN A 206 -15.82 -3.36 -8.15
N LYS A 207 -15.54 -4.64 -7.90
CA LYS A 207 -14.65 -5.08 -6.82
C LYS A 207 -13.29 -4.36 -6.89
N ARG A 208 -12.94 -3.67 -5.80
CA ARG A 208 -11.62 -3.04 -5.56
C ARG A 208 -10.94 -3.79 -4.42
N TYR A 209 -9.87 -4.49 -4.71
CA TYR A 209 -9.07 -5.19 -3.70
C TYR A 209 -8.02 -4.24 -3.09
N PRO A 210 -7.65 -4.43 -1.82
CA PRO A 210 -8.02 -5.56 -0.95
C PRO A 210 -9.39 -5.41 -0.26
N CYS A 211 -10.05 -4.25 -0.31
CA CYS A 211 -11.31 -4.05 0.41
C CYS A 211 -12.49 -4.89 -0.04
N ALA A 212 -12.49 -5.39 -1.28
CA ALA A 212 -13.49 -6.31 -1.78
C ALA A 212 -13.21 -7.78 -1.41
N TYR A 213 -12.19 -8.08 -0.59
CA TYR A 213 -12.08 -9.38 0.06
C TYR A 213 -13.15 -9.47 1.17
N THR A 214 -14.29 -10.07 0.84
CA THR A 214 -15.43 -10.22 1.76
C THR A 214 -15.40 -11.51 2.58
N GLU A 215 -14.49 -12.43 2.25
CA GLU A 215 -14.33 -13.73 2.92
C GLU A 215 -12.92 -13.77 3.54
N ASP A 216 -12.86 -14.06 4.85
CA ASP A 216 -11.65 -14.31 5.65
C ASP A 216 -10.58 -13.21 5.74
N ALA A 217 -10.83 -12.01 5.21
CA ALA A 217 -9.91 -10.89 5.36
C ALA A 217 -10.19 -10.10 6.65
N GLU A 218 -9.25 -10.10 7.59
CA GLU A 218 -9.23 -9.22 8.76
C GLU A 218 -8.75 -7.80 8.35
N MET A 219 -9.51 -7.16 7.48
CA MET A 219 -9.20 -5.86 6.89
C MET A 219 -10.21 -4.81 7.36
N LEU A 220 -9.72 -3.62 7.68
CA LEU A 220 -10.56 -2.46 7.95
C LEU A 220 -10.62 -1.58 6.70
N CYS A 221 -11.81 -1.45 6.13
CA CYS A 221 -12.06 -0.65 4.95
C CYS A 221 -12.66 0.70 5.31
N VAL A 222 -11.99 1.77 4.86
CA VAL A 222 -12.29 3.15 5.25
C VAL A 222 -12.74 3.96 4.04
N ALA A 223 -13.97 4.45 4.09
CA ALA A 223 -14.49 5.44 3.15
C ALA A 223 -14.02 6.86 3.51
N SER A 224 -14.06 7.78 2.53
CA SER A 224 -13.73 9.19 2.69
C SER A 224 -14.99 9.99 3.03
N SER A 225 -14.93 10.78 4.11
CA SER A 225 -15.94 11.77 4.48
C SER A 225 -15.42 13.20 4.29
N ASN A 226 -16.36 14.14 4.19
CA ASN A 226 -16.10 15.55 4.02
C ASN A 226 -16.26 16.36 5.31
N SER A 227 -16.02 17.67 5.26
CA SER A 227 -16.08 18.54 6.44
C SER A 227 -17.48 18.76 7.02
N LEU A 228 -18.51 18.13 6.44
CA LEU A 228 -19.85 18.04 7.01
C LEU A 228 -20.15 16.68 7.64
N ASP A 229 -19.15 15.82 7.76
CA ASP A 229 -19.31 14.43 8.18
C ASP A 229 -20.26 13.65 7.25
N GLN A 230 -20.18 13.94 5.95
CA GLN A 230 -20.93 13.26 4.90
C GLN A 230 -19.97 12.48 4.00
N LEU A 231 -20.45 11.37 3.42
CA LEU A 231 -19.67 10.61 2.44
C LEU A 231 -19.22 11.53 1.29
N ALA A 232 -17.92 11.58 1.04
CA ALA A 232 -17.34 12.40 -0.02
C ALA A 232 -17.72 11.84 -1.40
N SER A 233 -17.93 12.72 -2.38
CA SER A 233 -18.47 12.32 -3.69
C SER A 233 -17.57 11.32 -4.44
N HIS A 234 -16.26 11.39 -4.19
CA HIS A 234 -15.23 10.54 -4.79
C HIS A 234 -15.01 9.22 -4.02
N SER A 235 -15.59 9.06 -2.83
CA SER A 235 -15.36 7.87 -2.02
C SER A 235 -15.99 6.65 -2.65
N ASN A 236 -15.22 5.58 -2.80
CA ASN A 236 -15.83 4.27 -2.98
C ASN A 236 -16.63 3.87 -1.73
N TYR A 237 -17.66 3.06 -1.93
CA TYR A 237 -18.54 2.58 -0.88
C TYR A 237 -19.07 1.18 -1.17
N ALA A 238 -19.41 0.44 -0.13
CA ALA A 238 -20.13 -0.84 -0.19
C ALA A 238 -20.68 -1.19 1.21
N PRO A 239 -21.64 -2.12 1.33
CA PRO A 239 -22.15 -2.58 2.63
C PRO A 239 -21.10 -3.21 3.56
N PHE A 240 -19.98 -3.65 3.02
CA PHE A 240 -18.85 -4.23 3.76
C PHE A 240 -17.73 -3.22 4.07
N VAL A 241 -17.92 -1.94 3.75
CA VAL A 241 -17.02 -0.87 4.23
C VAL A 241 -17.33 -0.63 5.70
N ASP A 242 -16.32 -0.70 6.56
CA ASP A 242 -16.48 -0.72 8.02
C ASP A 242 -16.81 0.66 8.59
N LEU A 243 -16.12 1.69 8.12
CA LEU A 243 -16.28 3.07 8.60
C LEU A 243 -15.94 4.10 7.54
N ALA A 244 -16.26 5.36 7.82
CA ALA A 244 -15.80 6.50 7.06
C ALA A 244 -14.98 7.42 7.96
N ALA A 245 -13.92 8.01 7.42
CA ALA A 245 -13.07 8.96 8.11
C ALA A 245 -12.78 10.17 7.20
N PRO A 246 -12.32 11.30 7.74
CA PRO A 246 -12.13 12.50 6.94
C PRO A 246 -11.13 12.28 5.81
N GLY A 247 -11.54 12.50 4.57
CA GLY A 247 -10.69 12.28 3.40
C GLY A 247 -10.83 13.32 2.31
N GLU A 248 -11.77 14.26 2.39
CA GLU A 248 -11.91 15.35 1.42
C GLU A 248 -11.13 16.61 1.85
N ARG A 249 -10.19 17.07 1.02
CA ARG A 249 -9.42 18.32 1.23
C ARG A 249 -8.72 18.38 2.60
N VAL A 250 -8.18 17.25 3.06
CA VAL A 250 -7.37 17.14 4.28
C VAL A 250 -6.04 17.87 4.07
N PHE A 251 -5.65 18.71 5.02
CA PHE A 251 -4.39 19.44 4.96
C PHE A 251 -3.24 18.57 5.44
N VAL A 252 -2.25 18.33 4.57
CA VAL A 252 -1.24 17.29 4.73
C VAL A 252 0.16 17.82 4.43
N THR A 253 1.17 17.11 4.94
CA THR A 253 2.55 17.22 4.48
C THR A 253 2.66 16.88 3.00
N GLU A 254 3.53 17.60 2.32
CA GLU A 254 3.94 17.39 0.95
C GLU A 254 5.46 17.44 0.88
N ARG A 255 6.02 17.02 -0.25
CA ARG A 255 7.47 17.03 -0.49
C ARG A 255 8.11 18.40 -0.28
N ASN A 256 9.41 18.40 0.02
CA ASN A 256 10.26 19.58 0.17
C ASN A 256 9.80 20.55 1.27
N ASN A 257 9.38 20.03 2.43
CA ASN A 257 8.77 20.81 3.52
C ASN A 257 7.54 21.60 3.05
N GLY A 258 6.85 21.08 2.04
CA GLY A 258 5.62 21.65 1.52
C GLY A 258 4.41 21.15 2.30
N TYR A 259 3.30 21.85 2.13
CA TYR A 259 2.00 21.44 2.67
C TYR A 259 0.92 21.75 1.65
N THR A 260 -0.07 20.87 1.53
CA THR A 260 -1.17 21.05 0.57
C THR A 260 -2.45 20.39 1.09
N SER A 261 -3.57 20.64 0.43
CA SER A 261 -4.80 19.87 0.66
C SER A 261 -4.92 18.75 -0.36
N LYS A 262 -5.22 17.53 0.10
CA LYS A 262 -5.49 16.37 -0.76
C LYS A 262 -6.85 15.75 -0.44
N SER A 263 -7.41 15.06 -1.44
CA SER A 263 -8.68 14.33 -1.30
C SER A 263 -8.49 12.87 -1.72
N GLY A 264 -9.10 11.96 -0.96
CA GLY A 264 -9.15 10.53 -1.28
C GLY A 264 -9.41 9.67 -0.06
N THR A 265 -9.86 8.42 -0.27
CA THR A 265 -9.88 7.39 0.80
C THR A 265 -8.49 7.16 1.40
N SER A 266 -7.43 7.46 0.67
CA SER A 266 -6.06 7.42 1.13
C SER A 266 -5.69 8.47 2.19
N MET A 267 -6.44 9.58 2.28
CA MET A 267 -6.36 10.53 3.39
C MET A 267 -7.23 10.11 4.58
N ALA A 268 -8.25 9.28 4.34
CA ALA A 268 -9.13 8.75 5.37
C ALA A 268 -8.52 7.54 6.09
N GLY A 269 -7.87 6.62 5.36
CA GLY A 269 -7.28 5.40 5.91
C GLY A 269 -6.28 5.60 7.07
N PRO A 270 -5.42 6.64 7.08
CA PRO A 270 -4.54 6.94 8.20
C PRO A 270 -5.23 7.53 9.45
N GLN A 271 -6.52 7.90 9.37
CA GLN A 271 -7.28 8.49 10.49
C GLN A 271 -8.01 7.43 11.30
#